data_AF-A0AAX1ZW88-F1
#
_entry.id   AF-A0AAX1ZW88-F1
#
_cell.length_a   1.000
_cell.length_b   1.000
_cell.length_c   1.000
_cell.angle_alpha   90.00
_cell.angle_beta   90.00
_cell.angle_gamma   90.00
#
_symmetry.space_group_name_H-M   'P 1'
#
loop_
_entity.id
_entity.type
_entity.pdbx_description
1 polymer ?
#
loop_
_entity_poly.entity_id
_entity_poly.type
_entity_poly.pdbx_seq_one_letter_code
_entity_poly.pdbx_strand_id
1 'polypeptide(L)'
;VWLMVHTMTQAFPFAFRLYDKTVGKSKGELAIEMLSSLDVSRPVYVLMDSWYPSKTLVGACLKKGFHVIAMLKTNRILYPKGTAIQAKEFAKSMEPRDTRLVTV
;
A
#
# COMPACT_ATOMS: atom_id res chain seq x y z
N VAL A 1 -5.68 12.70 4.02
CA VAL A 1 -5.52 11.43 3.29
C VAL A 1 -6.44 11.47 2.10
N TRP A 2 -5.92 11.15 0.91
CA TRP A 2 -6.69 11.21 -0.32
C TRP A 2 -6.65 9.85 -1.01
N LEU A 3 -7.80 9.39 -1.48
CA LEU A 3 -7.95 8.17 -2.26
C LEU A 3 -8.50 8.53 -3.64
N MET A 4 -7.73 8.17 -4.66
CA MET A 4 -8.08 8.31 -6.07
C MET A 4 -8.43 6.95 -6.66
N VAL A 5 -9.43 6.92 -7.53
CA VAL A 5 -9.74 5.77 -8.37
C VAL A 5 -9.31 6.09 -9.79
N HIS A 6 -8.49 5.23 -10.36
CA HIS A 6 -7.94 5.39 -11.70
C HIS A 6 -8.61 4.40 -12.66
N THR A 7 -8.96 4.92 -13.83
CA THR A 7 -9.20 4.14 -15.04
C THR A 7 -8.00 4.31 -15.98
N MET A 8 -8.00 3.66 -17.14
CA MET A 8 -6.90 3.79 -18.10
C MET A 8 -6.68 5.22 -18.62
N THR A 9 -7.71 6.08 -18.58
CA THR A 9 -7.66 7.42 -19.18
C THR A 9 -7.90 8.55 -18.18
N GLN A 10 -8.48 8.24 -17.02
CA GLN A 10 -8.98 9.25 -16.09
C GLN A 10 -8.73 8.85 -14.64
N ALA A 11 -8.54 9.86 -13.80
CA ALA A 11 -8.43 9.71 -12.35
C ALA A 11 -9.54 10.51 -11.66
N PHE A 12 -10.24 9.87 -10.74
CA PHE A 12 -11.38 10.44 -10.04
C PHE A 12 -11.10 10.49 -8.53
N PRO A 13 -11.37 11.62 -7.86
CA PRO A 13 -11.38 11.65 -6.41
C PRO A 13 -12.51 10.76 -5.89
N PHE A 14 -12.13 9.75 -5.11
CA PHE A 14 -13.11 8.86 -4.47
C PHE A 14 -13.42 9.30 -3.05
N ALA A 15 -12.39 9.55 -2.24
CA ALA A 15 -12.60 9.96 -0.85
C ALA A 15 -11.46 10.84 -0.34
N PHE A 16 -11.83 11.84 0.46
CA PHE A 16 -10.90 12.69 1.19
C PHE A 16 -11.23 12.60 2.68
N ARG A 17 -10.17 12.56 3.50
CA ARG A 17 -10.27 12.73 4.95
C ARG A 17 -9.21 13.72 5.40
N LEU A 18 -9.65 14.80 6.06
CA LEU A 18 -8.72 15.68 6.75
C LEU A 18 -8.07 14.90 7.88
N TYR A 19 -6.74 14.96 7.98
CA TYR A 19 -6.05 14.38 9.12
C TYR A 19 -6.05 15.39 10.26
N ASP A 20 -6.63 15.00 11.38
CA ASP A 20 -6.63 15.77 12.61
C ASP A 20 -5.97 14.95 13.72
N LYS A 21 -4.91 15.49 14.30
CA LYS A 21 -4.15 14.85 15.39
C LYS A 21 -4.99 14.73 16.66
N THR A 22 -5.94 15.63 16.88
CA THR A 22 -6.74 15.70 18.11
C THR A 22 -7.81 14.61 18.18
N VAL A 23 -8.26 14.11 17.02
CA VAL A 23 -9.32 13.09 16.89
C VAL A 23 -8.80 11.68 17.21
N GLY A 24 -7.48 11.49 17.32
CA GLY A 24 -6.87 10.21 17.69
C GLY A 24 -6.80 9.16 16.56
N LYS A 25 -7.37 9.44 15.38
CA LYS A 25 -7.23 8.57 14.20
C LYS A 25 -5.95 8.86 13.44
N SER A 26 -5.16 7.83 13.18
CA SER A 26 -3.98 7.90 12.32
C SER A 26 -4.36 8.04 10.84
N LYS A 27 -3.42 8.55 10.03
CA LYS A 27 -3.58 8.59 8.56
C LYS A 27 -3.78 7.20 7.95
N GLY A 28 -3.18 6.16 8.54
CA GLY A 28 -3.33 4.78 8.09
C GLY A 28 -4.75 4.26 8.32
N GLU A 29 -5.34 4.53 9.48
CA GLU A 29 -6.73 4.17 9.78
C GLU A 29 -7.71 4.87 8.85
N LEU A 30 -7.50 6.17 8.57
CA LEU A 30 -8.29 6.90 7.60
C LEU A 30 -8.19 6.28 6.19
N ALA A 31 -7.01 5.82 5.78
CA ALA A 31 -6.83 5.13 4.50
C ALA A 31 -7.56 3.78 4.47
N ILE A 32 -7.47 2.99 5.55
CA ILE A 32 -8.20 1.71 5.67
C ILE A 32 -9.70 1.94 5.60
N GLU A 33 -10.24 2.96 6.28
CA GLU A 33 -11.66 3.31 6.25
C GLU A 33 -12.13 3.59 4.82
N MET A 34 -11.39 4.45 4.09
CA MET A 34 -11.72 4.79 2.69
C MET A 34 -11.58 3.60 1.74
N LEU A 35 -10.55 2.75 1.91
CA LEU A 35 -10.41 1.53 1.10
C LEU A 35 -11.51 0.52 1.43
N SER A 36 -11.94 0.44 2.68
CA SER A 36 -12.98 -0.48 3.14
C SER A 36 -14.36 -0.08 2.63
N SER A 37 -14.60 1.17 2.26
CA SER A 37 -15.85 1.62 1.65
C SER A 37 -15.94 1.40 0.14
N LEU A 38 -14.85 1.03 -0.54
CA LEU A 38 -14.89 0.71 -1.98
C LEU A 38 -15.67 -0.59 -2.22
N ASP A 39 -16.79 -0.52 -2.92
CA ASP A 39 -17.53 -1.71 -3.37
C ASP A 39 -17.29 -1.91 -4.87
N VAL A 40 -16.40 -2.83 -5.22
CA VAL A 40 -15.95 -3.06 -6.60
C VAL A 40 -15.81 -4.55 -6.84
N SER A 41 -16.46 -5.05 -7.89
CA SER A 41 -16.46 -6.49 -8.28
C SER A 41 -15.29 -6.88 -9.19
N ARG A 42 -14.33 -5.98 -9.41
CA ARG A 42 -13.19 -6.14 -10.31
C ARG A 42 -11.87 -6.21 -9.53
N PRO A 43 -10.80 -6.80 -10.08
CA PRO A 43 -9.48 -6.74 -9.46
C PRO A 43 -9.04 -5.29 -9.23
N VAL A 44 -8.62 -4.99 -8.00
CA VAL A 44 -8.16 -3.66 -7.60
C VAL A 44 -6.67 -3.72 -7.25
N TYR A 45 -5.91 -2.78 -7.78
CA TYR A 45 -4.52 -2.52 -7.39
C TYR A 45 -4.45 -1.21 -6.61
N VAL A 46 -4.05 -1.30 -5.34
CA VAL A 46 -3.85 -0.14 -4.48
C VAL A 46 -2.41 0.35 -4.67
N LEU A 47 -2.28 1.53 -5.29
CA LEU A 47 -1.02 2.25 -5.42
C LEU A 47 -0.82 3.17 -4.23
N MET A 48 0.31 3.04 -3.53
CA MET A 48 0.61 3.90 -2.39
C MET A 48 2.07 4.34 -2.36
N ASP A 49 2.29 5.56 -1.86
CA ASP A 49 3.63 6.12 -1.65
C ASP A 49 4.39 5.38 -0.53
N SER A 50 5.64 5.76 -0.28
CA SER A 50 6.51 5.11 0.70
C SER A 50 6.17 5.33 2.18
N TRP A 51 5.20 6.19 2.48
CA TRP A 51 4.74 6.45 3.84
C TRP A 51 3.66 5.48 4.30
N TYR A 52 2.82 4.99 3.39
CA TYR A 52 1.66 4.15 3.73
C TYR A 52 1.92 2.65 3.96
N PRO A 53 2.90 1.95 3.36
CA PRO A 53 3.01 0.50 3.44
C PRO A 53 3.43 0.06 4.85
N SER A 54 2.41 -0.16 5.67
CA SER A 54 2.46 -0.73 7.01
C SER A 54 1.83 -2.12 6.99
N LYS A 55 2.22 -2.97 7.95
CA LYS A 55 1.66 -4.32 8.08
C LYS A 55 0.13 -4.29 8.16
N THR A 56 -0.42 -3.33 8.91
CA THR A 56 -1.87 -3.18 9.10
C THR A 56 -2.57 -2.77 7.82
N LEU A 57 -2.09 -1.74 7.11
CA LEU A 57 -2.73 -1.27 5.88
C LEU A 57 -2.63 -2.31 4.76
N VAL A 58 -1.45 -2.91 4.55
CA VAL A 58 -1.26 -3.96 3.54
C VAL A 58 -2.13 -5.18 3.86
N GLY A 59 -2.19 -5.59 5.14
CA GLY A 59 -3.06 -6.68 5.58
C GLY A 59 -4.55 -6.38 5.33
N ALA A 60 -5.00 -5.15 5.55
CA ALA A 60 -6.37 -4.74 5.26
C ALA A 60 -6.70 -4.81 3.76
N CYS A 61 -5.80 -4.34 2.89
CA CYS A 61 -5.96 -4.48 1.43
C CYS A 61 -6.07 -5.95 1.01
N LEU A 62 -5.15 -6.79 1.47
CA LEU A 62 -5.13 -8.21 1.13
C LEU A 62 -6.38 -8.94 1.64
N LYS A 63 -6.84 -8.64 2.86
CA LYS A 63 -8.09 -9.19 3.42
C LYS A 63 -9.32 -8.83 2.57
N LYS A 64 -9.30 -7.66 1.94
CA LYS A 64 -10.35 -7.22 1.02
C LYS A 64 -10.25 -7.84 -0.39
N GLY A 65 -9.20 -8.61 -0.67
CA GLY A 65 -8.94 -9.16 -2.00
C GLY A 65 -8.28 -8.17 -2.96
N PHE A 66 -7.73 -7.07 -2.44
CA PHE A 66 -7.02 -6.09 -3.26
C PHE A 66 -5.53 -6.45 -3.35
N HIS A 67 -4.94 -6.17 -4.52
CA HIS A 67 -3.50 -6.22 -4.72
C HIS A 67 -2.86 -4.89 -4.29
N VAL A 68 -1.60 -4.94 -3.87
CA VAL A 68 -0.87 -3.74 -3.42
C VAL A 68 0.41 -3.57 -4.22
N ILE A 69 0.62 -2.36 -4.73
CA ILE A 69 1.89 -1.93 -5.31
C ILE A 69 2.31 -0.68 -4.54
N ALA A 70 3.45 -0.76 -3.85
CA ALA A 70 3.88 0.29 -2.94
C ALA A 70 5.38 0.53 -3.06
N MET A 71 5.78 1.79 -2.91
CA MET A 71 7.19 2.12 -2.74
C MET A 71 7.63 1.72 -1.32
N LEU A 72 8.74 1.00 -1.17
CA LEU A 72 9.26 0.64 0.14
C LEU A 72 10.49 1.49 0.50
N LYS A 73 10.52 2.04 1.71
CA LYS A 73 11.75 2.66 2.22
C LYS A 73 12.83 1.60 2.45
N THR A 74 14.07 1.95 2.12
CA THR A 74 15.24 1.06 2.20
C THR A 74 15.54 0.57 3.62
N ASN A 75 15.15 1.33 4.65
CA ASN A 75 15.32 0.98 6.06
C ASN A 75 14.16 0.15 6.65
N ARG A 76 13.16 -0.25 5.85
CA ARG A 76 12.04 -1.07 6.34
C ARG A 76 12.52 -2.47 6.71
N ILE A 77 12.05 -3.00 7.85
CA ILE A 77 12.27 -4.39 8.24
C ILE A 77 11.27 -5.29 7.53
N LEU A 78 11.79 -6.30 6.81
CA LEU A 78 11.08 -7.37 6.15
C LEU A 78 11.31 -8.70 6.91
N TYR A 79 10.44 -9.67 6.68
CA TYR A 79 10.53 -11.01 7.30
C TYR A 79 10.53 -12.15 6.26
N PRO A 80 11.44 -12.14 5.26
CA PRO A 80 11.59 -13.27 4.35
C PRO A 80 11.90 -14.54 5.15
N LYS A 81 11.11 -15.59 4.94
CA LYS A 81 11.23 -16.88 5.65
C LYS A 81 11.24 -16.74 7.20
N GLY A 82 10.62 -15.69 7.73
CA GLY A 82 10.54 -15.41 9.17
C GLY A 82 11.72 -14.66 9.77
N THR A 83 12.77 -14.34 9.02
CA THR A 83 13.96 -13.64 9.53
C THR A 83 13.87 -12.14 9.31
N ALA A 84 14.06 -11.34 10.37
CA ALA A 84 14.08 -9.89 10.26
C ALA A 84 15.32 -9.39 9.48
N ILE A 85 15.11 -8.62 8.42
CA ILE A 85 16.17 -8.02 7.61
C ILE A 85 15.72 -6.66 7.06
N GLN A 86 16.63 -5.68 6.97
CA GLN A 86 16.31 -4.41 6.33
C GLN A 86 16.17 -4.59 4.81
N ALA A 87 15.24 -3.86 4.19
CA ALA A 87 14.98 -3.95 2.76
C ALA A 87 16.23 -3.71 1.91
N LYS A 88 17.10 -2.77 2.30
CA LYS A 88 18.39 -2.54 1.62
C LYS A 88 19.36 -3.72 1.68
N GLU A 89 19.35 -4.48 2.78
CA GLU A 89 20.22 -5.64 2.92
C GLU A 89 19.62 -6.84 2.18
N PHE A 90 18.30 -6.99 2.25
CA PHE A 90 17.58 -7.99 1.48
C PHE A 90 17.77 -7.81 -0.03
N ALA A 91 17.72 -6.57 -0.52
CA ALA A 91 17.92 -6.25 -1.93
C ALA A 91 19.29 -6.70 -2.46
N LYS A 92 20.35 -6.72 -1.63
CA LYS A 92 21.68 -7.20 -2.03
C LYS A 92 21.72 -8.70 -2.32
N SER A 93 20.78 -9.46 -1.75
CA SER A 93 20.64 -10.91 -1.99
C SER A 93 19.76 -11.25 -3.21
N MET A 94 19.17 -10.25 -3.86
CA MET A 94 18.29 -10.46 -5.02
C MET A 94 19.08 -10.42 -6.32
N GLU A 95 18.82 -11.37 -7.20
CA GLU A 95 19.28 -11.35 -8.58
C GLU A 95 18.22 -10.70 -9.50
N PRO A 96 18.59 -10.19 -10.69
CA PRO A 96 17.62 -9.60 -11.63
C PRO A 96 16.43 -10.52 -11.93
N ARG A 97 16.66 -11.84 -12.01
CA ARG A 97 15.61 -12.86 -12.24
C ARG A 97 14.59 -12.99 -11.11
N ASP A 98 14.93 -12.54 -9.90
CA ASP A 98 14.03 -12.55 -8.73
C ASP A 98 13.03 -11.39 -8.77
N THR A 99 13.22 -10.45 -9.68
CA THR A 99 12.36 -9.28 -9.86
C THR A 99 11.66 -9.33 -11.21
N ARG A 100 10.48 -8.73 -11.28
CA ARG A 100 9.79 -8.46 -12.55
C ARG A 100 9.42 -7.00 -12.59
N LEU A 101 9.58 -6.38 -13.76
CA LEU A 101 9.07 -5.04 -13.98
C LEU A 101 7.54 -5.07 -13.83
N VAL A 102 7.01 -4.17 -13.00
CA VAL A 102 5.58 -3.95 -12.86
C VAL A 102 5.26 -2.60 -13.46
N THR A 103 4.45 -2.58 -14.51
CA THR A 103 3.89 -1.38 -15.12
C THR A 103 2.42 -1.26 -14.71
N VAL A 104 2.00 -0.05 -14.34
CA VAL A 104 0.63 0.30 -13.94
C VAL A 104 0.05 1.36 -14.86
#